data_AF-A0A959IJQ5-F1
#
_entry.id   AF-A0A959IJQ5-F1
#
_cell.length_a   1.000
_cell.length_b   1.000
_cell.length_c   1.000
_cell.angle_alpha   90.00
_cell.angle_beta   90.00
_cell.angle_gamma   90.00
#
_symmetry.space_group_name_H-M   'P 1'
#
loop_
_entity.id
_entity.type
_entity.pdbx_description
1 polymer ?
#
loop_
_entity_poly.entity_id
_entity_poly.type
_entity_poly.pdbx_seq_one_letter_code
_entity_poly.pdbx_strand_id
1 'polypeptide(L)'
;MNSALLFRQIITLYYALLAGQILFCLVAVFALDSPGTMQSGWPGEPFGLVLPILMAGGMMTAFLINNKRMASAAAEPDLDAKMAHYRTSVIIRSALLEGVNLFCIVGYLLEHNITFLYFFAAGILVFLYFRPSIKEFIQHYGISAAEQSQLGL
;
A
#
# COMPACT_ATOMS: atom_id res chain seq x y z
N MET A 1 -23.61 -9.74 8.86
CA MET A 1 -23.19 -8.38 9.27
C MET A 1 -23.47 -7.42 8.09
N ASN A 2 -23.58 -6.08 8.24
CA ASN A 2 -23.87 -5.23 7.06
C ASN A 2 -22.62 -5.15 6.14
N SER A 3 -22.62 -5.90 5.04
CA SER A 3 -21.48 -6.06 4.14
C SER A 3 -21.00 -4.75 3.52
N ALA A 4 -21.89 -3.79 3.29
CA ALA A 4 -21.54 -2.45 2.81
C ALA A 4 -20.72 -1.65 3.84
N LEU A 5 -21.00 -1.84 5.13
CA LEU A 5 -20.25 -1.20 6.21
C LEU A 5 -18.82 -1.74 6.31
N LEU A 6 -18.64 -3.06 6.13
CA LEU A 6 -17.31 -3.68 6.13
C LEU A 6 -16.46 -3.19 4.97
N PHE A 7 -17.03 -3.12 3.76
CA PHE A 7 -16.31 -2.62 2.60
C PHE A 7 -15.91 -1.15 2.77
N ARG A 8 -16.80 -0.33 3.34
CA ARG A 8 -16.48 1.06 3.71
C ARG A 8 -15.31 1.14 4.70
N GLN A 9 -15.24 0.24 5.69
CA GLN A 9 -14.10 0.19 6.62
C GLN A 9 -12.78 -0.13 5.92
N ILE A 10 -12.77 -1.06 4.94
CA ILE A 10 -11.58 -1.39 4.15
C ILE A 10 -11.09 -0.16 3.39
N ILE A 11 -12.00 0.56 2.74
CA ILE A 11 -11.69 1.79 2.01
C ILE A 11 -11.14 2.86 2.95
N THR A 12 -11.79 3.11 4.08
CA THR A 12 -11.32 4.10 5.06
C THR A 12 -9.92 3.77 5.56
N LEU A 13 -9.64 2.50 5.86
CA LEU A 13 -8.32 2.07 6.30
C LEU A 13 -7.26 2.29 5.21
N TYR A 14 -7.55 1.91 3.97
CA TYR A 14 -6.64 2.12 2.84
C TYR A 14 -6.28 3.61 2.67
N TYR A 15 -7.28 4.49 2.70
CA TYR A 15 -7.04 5.93 2.58
C TYR A 15 -6.35 6.53 3.81
N ALA A 16 -6.55 5.97 5.00
CA ALA A 16 -5.81 6.38 6.19
C ALA A 16 -4.30 6.08 6.05
N LEU A 17 -3.94 4.88 5.57
CA LEU A 17 -2.54 4.51 5.31
C LEU A 17 -1.92 5.34 4.18
N LEU A 18 -2.69 5.66 3.14
CA LEU A 18 -2.25 6.57 2.07
C LEU A 18 -2.03 7.99 2.61
N ALA A 19 -2.97 8.53 3.38
CA ALA A 19 -2.88 9.86 3.93
C ALA A 19 -1.71 9.99 4.93
N GLY A 20 -1.47 8.96 5.75
CA GLY A 20 -0.39 8.94 6.74
C GLY A 20 0.98 9.14 6.12
N GLN A 21 1.33 8.33 5.11
CA GLN A 21 2.62 8.45 4.43
C GLN A 21 2.76 9.75 3.61
N ILE A 22 1.68 10.26 3.00
CA ILE A 22 1.71 11.56 2.29
C ILE A 22 1.94 12.70 3.28
N LEU A 23 1.22 12.72 4.40
CA LEU A 23 1.39 13.71 5.45
C LEU A 23 2.82 13.65 6.02
N PHE A 24 3.35 12.46 6.26
CA PHE A 24 4.71 12.31 6.77
C PHE A 24 5.75 12.82 5.77
N CYS A 25 5.58 12.56 4.48
CA CYS A 25 6.43 13.11 3.43
C CYS A 25 6.39 14.65 3.42
N LEU A 26 5.20 15.25 3.50
CA LEU A 26 5.06 16.71 3.58
C LEU A 26 5.79 17.28 4.79
N VAL A 27 5.57 16.71 5.98
CA VAL A 27 6.26 17.13 7.21
C VAL A 27 7.78 16.99 7.07
N ALA A 28 8.27 15.90 6.48
CA ALA A 28 9.69 15.69 6.26
C ALA A 28 10.31 16.75 5.34
N VAL A 29 9.63 17.10 4.25
CA VAL A 29 10.06 18.15 3.32
C VAL A 29 10.09 19.51 4.02
N PHE A 30 9.03 19.86 4.75
CA PHE A 30 8.99 21.13 5.51
C PHE A 30 10.05 21.19 6.62
N ALA A 31 10.34 20.07 7.28
CA ALA A 31 11.36 20.02 8.34
C ALA A 31 12.79 20.25 7.79
N LEU A 32 13.02 19.92 6.52
CA LEU A 32 14.31 20.04 5.85
C LEU A 32 14.40 21.22 4.88
N ASP A 33 13.42 22.13 4.91
CA ASP A 33 13.36 23.33 4.06
C ASP A 33 14.36 24.39 4.55
N SER A 34 15.65 24.08 4.42
CA SER A 34 16.76 25.02 4.61
C SER A 34 17.43 25.27 3.25
N PRO A 35 17.55 26.54 2.82
CA PRO A 35 18.11 26.85 1.51
C PRO A 35 19.58 26.44 1.41
N GLY A 36 19.88 25.52 0.49
CA GLY A 36 21.25 25.22 0.01
C GLY A 36 21.87 23.89 0.42
N THR A 37 21.20 23.03 1.19
CA THR A 37 21.79 21.75 1.66
C THR A 37 21.21 20.50 0.99
N MET A 38 20.22 20.65 0.09
CA MET A 38 19.59 19.54 -0.61
C MET A 38 20.58 18.88 -1.59
N GLN A 39 20.83 17.59 -1.41
CA GLN A 39 21.66 16.81 -2.32
C GLN A 39 20.82 16.24 -3.47
N SER A 40 21.45 16.12 -4.63
CA SER A 40 20.87 15.50 -5.82
C SER A 40 21.83 14.49 -6.42
N GLY A 41 21.30 13.39 -6.95
CA GLY A 41 22.09 12.29 -7.49
C GLY A 41 21.87 11.00 -6.71
N TRP A 42 22.67 9.97 -7.03
CA TRP A 42 22.57 8.70 -6.34
C TRP A 42 22.87 8.86 -4.84
N PRO A 43 22.08 8.24 -3.94
CA PRO A 43 22.35 8.27 -2.50
C PRO A 43 23.74 7.73 -2.15
N GLY A 44 24.28 8.18 -1.02
CA GLY A 44 25.55 7.68 -0.50
C GLY A 44 25.46 6.23 -0.03
N GLU A 45 26.61 5.60 0.22
CA GLU A 45 26.61 4.29 0.89
C GLU A 45 26.32 4.47 2.39
N PRO A 46 25.48 3.61 3.00
CA PRO A 46 24.96 2.34 2.47
C PRO A 46 23.59 2.43 1.76
N PHE A 47 22.91 3.58 1.80
CA PHE A 47 21.52 3.68 1.38
C PHE A 47 21.35 3.59 -0.14
N GLY A 48 22.37 3.97 -0.91
CA GLY A 48 22.44 3.80 -2.36
C GLY A 48 22.24 2.35 -2.79
N LEU A 49 22.74 1.37 -2.02
CA LEU A 49 22.56 -0.04 -2.33
C LEU A 49 21.34 -0.66 -1.64
N VAL A 50 21.14 -0.36 -0.35
CA VAL A 50 20.09 -0.99 0.47
C VAL A 50 18.70 -0.59 0.01
N LEU A 51 18.49 0.69 -0.34
CA LEU A 51 17.15 1.19 -0.61
C LEU A 51 16.56 0.64 -1.90
N PRO A 52 17.26 0.60 -3.06
CA PRO A 52 16.72 -0.03 -4.26
C PRO A 52 16.36 -1.51 -4.06
N ILE A 53 17.15 -2.25 -3.29
CA ILE A 53 16.89 -3.65 -2.95
C ILE A 53 15.62 -3.75 -2.09
N LEU A 54 15.50 -2.89 -1.07
CA LEU A 54 14.32 -2.86 -0.19
C LEU A 54 13.05 -2.46 -0.95
N MET A 55 13.15 -1.51 -1.88
CA MET A 55 12.07 -1.09 -2.77
C MET A 55 11.61 -2.23 -3.68
N ALA A 56 12.54 -2.77 -4.48
CA ALA A 56 12.23 -3.83 -5.44
C ALA A 56 11.75 -5.10 -4.72
N GLY A 57 12.45 -5.50 -3.66
CA GLY A 57 12.10 -6.65 -2.83
C GLY A 57 10.75 -6.47 -2.13
N GLY A 58 10.53 -5.35 -1.46
CA GLY A 58 9.29 -5.06 -0.74
C GLY A 58 8.07 -4.99 -1.66
N MET A 59 8.20 -4.35 -2.83
CA MET A 59 7.15 -4.35 -3.85
C MET A 59 6.88 -5.77 -4.35
N MET A 60 7.92 -6.50 -4.77
CA MET A 60 7.78 -7.87 -5.25
C MET A 60 7.10 -8.77 -4.20
N THR A 61 7.51 -8.66 -2.93
CA THR A 61 6.88 -9.39 -1.82
C THR A 61 5.41 -9.01 -1.64
N ALA A 62 5.05 -7.73 -1.75
CA ALA A 62 3.64 -7.30 -1.71
C ALA A 62 2.81 -7.91 -2.86
N PHE A 63 3.34 -7.93 -4.08
CA PHE A 63 2.70 -8.59 -5.23
C PHE A 63 2.52 -10.10 -5.01
N LEU A 64 3.58 -10.81 -4.60
CA LEU A 64 3.55 -12.26 -4.39
C LEU A 64 2.58 -12.66 -3.28
N ILE A 65 2.61 -11.96 -2.15
CA ILE A 65 1.70 -12.22 -1.03
C ILE A 65 0.26 -11.93 -1.45
N ASN A 66 0.02 -10.83 -2.16
CA ASN A 66 -1.32 -10.51 -2.65
C ASN A 66 -1.85 -11.61 -3.58
N ASN A 67 -1.06 -12.03 -4.57
CA ASN A 67 -1.46 -13.07 -5.50
C ASN A 67 -1.71 -14.40 -4.79
N LYS A 68 -0.83 -14.80 -3.88
CA LYS A 68 -1.00 -16.03 -3.09
C LYS A 68 -2.29 -16.00 -2.27
N ARG A 69 -2.59 -14.87 -1.61
CA ARG A 69 -3.83 -14.72 -0.84
C ARG A 69 -5.06 -14.73 -1.74
N MET A 70 -5.03 -14.01 -2.86
CA MET A 70 -6.15 -14.00 -3.82
C MET A 70 -6.38 -15.37 -4.47
N ALA A 71 -5.36 -16.21 -4.63
CA ALA A 71 -5.53 -17.58 -5.12
C ALA A 71 -6.31 -18.48 -4.14
N SER A 72 -6.22 -18.19 -2.83
CA SER A 72 -6.98 -18.90 -1.79
C SER A 72 -8.39 -18.32 -1.58
N ALA A 73 -8.74 -17.21 -2.22
CA ALA A 73 -9.99 -16.47 -2.01
C ALA A 73 -11.25 -17.31 -2.27
N ALA A 74 -11.23 -18.20 -3.27
CA ALA A 74 -12.37 -19.03 -3.65
C ALA A 74 -12.65 -20.18 -2.67
N ALA A 75 -11.72 -20.50 -1.76
CA ALA A 75 -11.88 -21.56 -0.76
C ALA A 75 -12.68 -21.10 0.47
N GLU A 76 -12.97 -19.81 0.60
CA GLU A 76 -13.71 -19.26 1.74
C GLU A 76 -15.21 -19.63 1.65
N PRO A 77 -15.79 -20.17 2.74
CA PRO A 77 -17.08 -20.88 2.69
C PRO A 77 -18.31 -19.98 2.53
N ASP A 78 -18.25 -18.75 3.04
CA ASP A 78 -19.37 -17.81 3.07
C ASP A 78 -18.93 -16.37 2.81
N LEU A 79 -19.89 -15.48 2.56
CA LEU A 79 -19.64 -14.08 2.22
C LEU A 79 -18.90 -13.31 3.33
N ASP A 80 -19.19 -13.60 4.61
CA ASP A 80 -18.56 -12.94 5.74
C ASP A 80 -17.08 -13.36 5.84
N ALA A 81 -16.77 -14.65 5.64
CA ALA A 81 -15.41 -15.19 5.56
C ALA A 81 -14.63 -14.62 4.36
N LYS A 82 -15.24 -14.59 3.17
CA LYS A 82 -14.66 -13.95 1.97
C LYS A 82 -14.31 -12.49 2.22
N MET A 83 -15.22 -11.73 2.84
CA MET A 83 -15.02 -10.31 3.16
C MET A 83 -13.90 -10.11 4.20
N ALA A 84 -13.86 -10.93 5.25
CA ALA A 84 -12.80 -10.89 6.27
C ALA A 84 -11.43 -11.23 5.66
N HIS A 85 -11.38 -12.23 4.78
CA HIS A 85 -10.17 -12.62 4.07
C HIS A 85 -9.69 -11.49 3.12
N TYR A 86 -10.61 -10.85 2.39
CA TYR A 86 -10.29 -9.71 1.53
C TYR A 86 -9.74 -8.52 2.34
N ARG A 87 -10.43 -8.15 3.42
CA ARG A 87 -9.97 -7.09 4.34
C ARG A 87 -8.53 -7.33 4.82
N THR A 88 -8.25 -8.55 5.28
CA THR A 88 -6.91 -8.91 5.76
C THR A 88 -5.87 -8.82 4.65
N SER A 89 -6.22 -9.26 3.44
CA SER A 89 -5.33 -9.19 2.28
C SER A 89 -4.98 -7.75 1.89
N VAL A 90 -5.97 -6.85 1.92
CA VAL A 90 -5.77 -5.41 1.68
C VAL A 90 -4.87 -4.79 2.75
N ILE A 91 -5.11 -5.09 4.03
CA ILE A 91 -4.28 -4.56 5.14
C ILE A 91 -2.83 -4.98 4.98
N ILE A 92 -2.57 -6.26 4.70
CA ILE A 92 -1.19 -6.77 4.60
C ILE A 92 -0.46 -6.16 3.40
N ARG A 93 -1.06 -6.16 2.20
CA ARG A 93 -0.40 -5.60 1.01
C ARG A 93 -0.15 -4.10 1.15
N SER A 94 -1.09 -3.37 1.75
CA SER A 94 -0.94 -1.93 2.02
C SER A 94 0.15 -1.67 3.06
N ALA A 95 0.17 -2.39 4.18
CA ALA A 95 1.19 -2.20 5.22
C ALA A 95 2.62 -2.52 4.72
N LEU A 96 2.78 -3.52 3.86
CA LEU A 96 4.07 -3.83 3.23
C LEU A 96 4.58 -2.67 2.37
N LEU A 97 3.73 -2.11 1.50
CA LEU A 97 4.10 -0.99 0.64
C LEU A 97 4.28 0.30 1.43
N GLU A 98 3.46 0.55 2.45
CA GLU A 98 3.63 1.69 3.34
C GLU A 98 4.97 1.63 4.06
N GLY A 99 5.36 0.48 4.63
CA GLY A 99 6.65 0.33 5.29
C GLY A 99 7.82 0.68 4.37
N VAL A 100 7.79 0.19 3.13
CA VAL A 100 8.78 0.51 2.10
C VAL A 100 8.83 2.01 1.80
N ASN A 101 7.66 2.64 1.65
CA ASN A 101 7.55 4.08 1.38
C ASN A 101 8.03 4.94 2.56
N LEU A 102 7.74 4.54 3.79
CA LEU A 102 8.24 5.20 5.01
C LEU A 102 9.77 5.12 5.09
N PHE A 103 10.38 4.00 4.69
CA PHE A 103 11.84 3.89 4.59
C PHE A 103 12.44 4.89 3.60
N CYS A 104 11.79 5.16 2.47
CA CYS A 104 12.22 6.22 1.56
C CYS A 104 12.19 7.60 2.23
N ILE A 105 11.11 7.94 2.93
CA ILE A 105 10.98 9.23 3.63
C ILE A 105 12.06 9.34 4.73
N VAL A 106 12.33 8.27 5.47
CA VAL A 106 13.41 8.26 6.47
C VAL A 106 14.77 8.45 5.81
N GLY A 107 15.04 7.80 4.68
CA GLY A 107 16.28 8.02 3.93
C GLY A 107 16.44 9.47 3.45
N TYR A 108 15.35 10.09 3.00
CA TYR A 108 15.33 11.53 2.69
C TYR A 108 15.71 12.38 3.90
N LEU A 109 15.13 12.08 5.08
CA LEU A 109 15.43 12.78 6.33
C LEU A 109 16.89 12.63 6.78
N LEU A 110 17.51 11.49 6.50
CA LEU A 110 18.87 11.18 6.93
C LEU A 110 19.95 11.73 6.00
N GLU A 111 19.77 11.60 4.67
CA GLU A 111 20.78 12.03 3.69
C GLU A 111 20.53 13.42 3.10
N HIS A 112 19.35 14.00 3.34
CA HIS A 112 18.90 15.23 2.69
C HIS A 112 18.97 15.14 1.15
N ASN A 113 18.71 13.96 0.60
CA ASN A 113 18.82 13.69 -0.84
C ASN A 113 17.44 13.52 -1.49
N ILE A 114 17.14 14.35 -2.50
CA ILE A 114 15.84 14.36 -3.18
C ILE A 114 15.49 13.03 -3.88
N THR A 115 16.49 12.20 -4.22
CA THR A 115 16.29 10.93 -4.92
C THR A 115 15.40 9.96 -4.13
N PHE A 116 15.46 10.02 -2.80
CA PHE A 116 14.57 9.25 -1.92
C PHE A 116 13.09 9.61 -2.12
N LEU A 117 12.77 10.87 -2.45
CA LEU A 117 11.40 11.29 -2.73
C LEU A 117 10.91 10.78 -4.09
N TYR A 118 11.80 10.61 -5.08
CA TYR A 118 11.43 9.95 -6.34
C TYR A 118 11.09 8.48 -6.13
N PHE A 119 11.86 7.77 -5.29
CA PHE A 119 11.52 6.41 -4.89
C PHE A 119 10.18 6.34 -4.14
N PHE A 120 9.97 7.24 -3.17
CA PHE A 120 8.67 7.37 -2.50
C PHE A 120 7.52 7.59 -3.49
N ALA A 121 7.68 8.51 -4.45
CA ALA A 121 6.66 8.78 -5.46
C ALA A 121 6.35 7.54 -6.31
N ALA A 122 7.36 6.79 -6.74
CA ALA A 122 7.17 5.52 -7.44
C ALA A 122 6.43 4.49 -6.57
N GLY A 123 6.78 4.41 -5.29
CA GLY A 123 6.10 3.53 -4.34
C GLY A 123 4.65 3.92 -4.06
N ILE A 124 4.32 5.22 -4.09
CA ILE A 124 2.93 5.70 -4.05
C ILE A 124 2.15 5.26 -5.28
N LEU A 125 2.74 5.32 -6.48
CA LEU A 125 2.06 4.83 -7.69
C LEU A 125 1.73 3.34 -7.58
N VAL A 126 2.64 2.53 -7.03
CA VAL A 126 2.38 1.11 -6.77
C VAL A 126 1.32 0.93 -5.68
N PHE A 127 1.35 1.72 -4.61
CA PHE A 127 0.31 1.69 -3.57
C PHE A 127 -1.08 2.00 -4.14
N LEU A 128 -1.18 2.98 -5.05
CA LEU A 128 -2.40 3.35 -5.76
C LEU A 128 -2.88 2.26 -6.74
N TYR A 129 -1.97 1.53 -7.37
CA TYR A 129 -2.30 0.37 -8.20
C TYR A 129 -3.06 -0.71 -7.40
N PHE A 130 -2.72 -0.93 -6.13
CA PHE A 130 -3.39 -1.90 -5.25
C PHE A 130 -4.66 -1.40 -4.56
N ARG A 131 -5.25 -0.30 -5.05
CA ARG A 131 -6.47 0.27 -4.47
C ARG A 131 -7.59 -0.79 -4.37
N PRO A 132 -8.15 -1.03 -3.19
CA PRO A 132 -9.24 -1.98 -3.02
C PRO A 132 -10.48 -1.52 -3.79
N SER A 133 -11.17 -2.45 -4.45
CA SER A 133 -12.38 -2.16 -5.20
C SER A 133 -13.39 -3.31 -5.13
N ILE A 134 -14.68 -2.97 -5.29
CA ILE A 134 -15.76 -3.97 -5.34
C ILE A 134 -15.55 -4.91 -6.52
N LYS A 135 -15.08 -4.40 -7.66
CA LYS A 135 -14.82 -5.21 -8.87
C LYS A 135 -13.76 -6.27 -8.62
N GLU A 136 -12.65 -5.89 -7.97
CA GLU A 136 -11.61 -6.83 -7.56
C GLU A 136 -12.18 -7.91 -6.64
N PHE A 137 -12.98 -7.52 -5.65
CA PHE A 137 -13.60 -8.46 -4.72
C PHE A 137 -14.51 -9.47 -5.45
N ILE A 138 -15.41 -9.00 -6.32
CA ILE A 138 -16.32 -9.87 -7.08
C ILE A 138 -15.54 -10.85 -7.96
N GLN A 139 -14.52 -10.37 -8.67
CA GLN A 139 -13.73 -11.18 -9.60
C GLN A 139 -12.92 -12.27 -8.89
N HIS A 140 -12.27 -11.95 -7.76
CA HIS A 140 -11.39 -12.90 -7.08
C HIS A 140 -12.11 -13.85 -6.13
N TYR A 141 -13.26 -13.46 -5.58
CA TYR A 141 -14.00 -14.26 -4.60
C TYR A 141 -15.23 -14.98 -5.17
N GLY A 142 -15.44 -14.89 -6.50
CA GLY A 142 -16.50 -15.62 -7.20
C GLY A 142 -17.89 -15.34 -6.61
N ILE A 143 -18.17 -14.07 -6.32
CA ILE A 143 -19.39 -13.67 -5.63
C ILE A 143 -20.61 -13.94 -6.52
N SER A 144 -21.51 -14.80 -6.04
CA SER A 144 -22.75 -15.19 -6.72
C SER A 144 -23.76 -14.04 -6.80
N ALA A 145 -24.72 -14.11 -7.73
CA ALA A 145 -25.76 -13.09 -7.88
C ALA A 145 -26.59 -12.87 -6.59
N ALA A 146 -26.80 -13.91 -5.79
CA ALA A 146 -27.49 -13.81 -4.51
C ALA A 146 -26.66 -13.03 -3.47
N GLU A 147 -25.35 -13.25 -3.43
CA GLU A 147 -24.43 -12.49 -2.56
C GLU A 147 -24.24 -11.04 -3.03
N GLN A 148 -24.33 -10.77 -4.35
CA GLN A 148 -24.29 -9.40 -4.89
C GLN A 148 -25.49 -8.57 -4.40
N SER A 149 -26.69 -9.15 -4.38
CA SER A 149 -27.88 -8.50 -3.83
C SER A 149 -27.72 -8.14 -2.35
N GLN A 150 -27.01 -8.97 -1.57
CA GLN A 150 -26.68 -8.67 -0.16
C GLN A 150 -25.64 -7.55 0.00
N LEU A 151 -24.83 -7.28 -1.03
CA LEU A 151 -23.89 -6.16 -1.07
C LEU A 151 -24.56 -4.83 -1.50
N GLY A 152 -25.84 -4.86 -1.86
CA GLY A 152 -26.56 -3.70 -2.38
C GLY A 152 -26.15 -3.31 -3.80
N LEU A 153 -25.70 -4.30 -4.59
CA LEU A 153 -25.32 -4.18 -6.00
C LEU A 153 -26.37 -4.81 -6.91
#